data_AF-A0A183KU19-F1
#
_entry.id   AF-A0A183KU19-F1
#
_cell.length_a   1.000
_cell.length_b   1.000
_cell.length_c   1.000
_cell.angle_alpha   90.00
_cell.angle_beta   90.00
_cell.angle_gamma   90.00
#
_symmetry.space_group_name_H-M   'P 1'
#
loop_
_entity.id
_entity.type
_entity.pdbx_description
1 polymer ?
#
loop_
_entity_poly.entity_id
_entity_poly.type
_entity_poly.pdbx_seq_one_letter_code
_entity_poly.pdbx_strand_id
1 'polypeptide(L)'
;MDSTSHYKESDGFIPNNAFVRICHTASRMWIKASDIPIDTDADKPIMYKLNLTSFKDNKEVFAILPVPANVVRDLDFASDSFKALRAILCILNEQGKLTETQMRSLIFILSELVMFLNGNTRLTFESTNPTIQNEIGLRDRQKLLREHNIIAQVKSHITYFMNSS
;
A
#
# COMPACT_ATOMS: atom_id res chain seq x y z
N MET A 1 -19.44 -11.14 -50.32
CA MET A 1 -18.15 -10.40 -50.37
C MET A 1 -17.63 -10.39 -48.94
N ASP A 2 -16.84 -11.41 -48.63
CA ASP A 2 -16.23 -11.56 -47.31
C ASP A 2 -14.99 -10.67 -47.23
N SER A 3 -14.91 -9.86 -46.18
CA SER A 3 -13.69 -9.16 -45.78
C SER A 3 -13.57 -9.21 -44.27
N THR A 4 -13.48 -10.43 -43.75
CA THR A 4 -13.02 -10.73 -42.41
C THR A 4 -11.50 -10.59 -42.38
N SER A 5 -10.99 -9.36 -42.31
CA SER A 5 -9.55 -9.12 -42.11
C SER A 5 -9.28 -8.78 -40.64
N HIS A 6 -8.69 -9.78 -39.96
CA HIS A 6 -7.79 -9.65 -38.80
C HIS A 6 -8.21 -8.72 -37.65
N TYR A 7 -9.09 -9.21 -36.77
CA TYR A 7 -9.03 -8.90 -35.33
C TYR A 7 -8.78 -10.22 -34.58
N LYS A 8 -7.58 -10.79 -34.76
CA LYS A 8 -7.10 -11.94 -33.98
C LYS A 8 -5.62 -11.74 -33.70
N GLU A 9 -5.32 -10.86 -32.75
CA GLU A 9 -4.08 -10.94 -31.98
C GLU A 9 -4.24 -10.09 -30.73
N SER A 10 -3.96 -10.70 -29.57
CA SER A 10 -3.60 -10.06 -28.28
C SER A 10 -4.50 -10.23 -27.04
N ASP A 11 -5.43 -11.20 -26.98
CA ASP A 11 -5.87 -11.74 -25.66
C ASP A 11 -4.93 -12.88 -25.19
N GLY A 12 -3.63 -12.74 -25.47
CA GLY A 12 -2.62 -13.67 -24.98
C GLY A 12 -2.35 -13.37 -23.51
N PHE A 13 -2.25 -14.41 -22.68
CA PHE A 13 -1.75 -14.29 -21.32
C PHE A 13 -0.41 -13.54 -21.31
N ILE A 14 -0.31 -12.47 -20.52
CA ILE A 14 0.95 -11.77 -20.33
C ILE A 14 1.78 -12.59 -19.34
N PRO A 15 2.95 -13.11 -19.72
CA PRO A 15 3.78 -13.90 -18.82
C PRO A 15 4.32 -13.04 -17.68
N ASN A 16 4.63 -13.69 -16.55
CA ASN A 16 5.35 -13.03 -15.46
C ASN A 16 6.68 -12.47 -15.96
N ASN A 17 7.10 -11.33 -15.41
CA ASN A 17 8.34 -10.64 -15.78
C ASN A 17 8.37 -10.17 -17.24
N ALA A 18 7.21 -9.98 -17.87
CA ALA A 18 7.12 -9.42 -19.21
C ALA A 18 7.49 -7.93 -19.23
N PHE A 19 8.12 -7.51 -20.32
CA PHE A 19 8.30 -6.11 -20.66
C PHE A 19 7.22 -5.71 -21.67
N VAL A 20 6.35 -4.77 -21.29
CA VAL A 20 5.17 -4.39 -22.06
C VAL A 20 5.20 -2.91 -22.43
N ARG A 21 4.44 -2.55 -23.47
CA ARG A 21 4.03 -1.17 -23.71
C ARG A 21 2.56 -1.02 -23.42
N ILE A 22 2.21 0.08 -22.76
CA ILE A 22 0.82 0.39 -22.40
C ILE A 22 0.24 1.32 -23.47
N CYS A 23 -0.91 0.94 -24.01
CA CYS A 23 -1.67 1.69 -25.01
C CYS A 23 -3.08 1.95 -24.49
N HIS A 24 -3.55 3.19 -24.61
CA HIS A 24 -4.92 3.52 -24.33
C HIS A 24 -5.82 3.05 -25.48
N THR A 25 -6.75 2.13 -25.19
CA THR A 25 -7.55 1.44 -26.20
C THR A 25 -8.38 2.38 -27.09
N ALA A 26 -9.00 3.40 -26.51
CA ALA A 26 -9.91 4.27 -27.26
C ALA A 26 -9.17 5.26 -28.16
N SER A 27 -8.15 5.95 -27.66
CA SER A 27 -7.38 6.93 -28.46
C SER A 27 -6.25 6.30 -29.28
N ARG A 28 -5.94 5.02 -29.05
CA ARG A 28 -4.80 4.29 -29.64
C ARG A 28 -3.45 4.98 -29.38
N MET A 29 -3.36 5.76 -28.31
CA MET A 29 -2.15 6.45 -27.91
C MET A 29 -1.36 5.63 -26.89
N TRP A 30 -0.03 5.69 -27.01
CA TRP A 30 0.91 4.97 -26.16
C TRP A 30 1.34 5.84 -24.98
N ILE A 31 1.54 5.21 -23.82
CA ILE A 31 2.16 5.87 -22.67
C ILE A 31 3.64 6.14 -22.98
N LYS A 32 4.08 7.34 -22.62
CA LYS A 32 5.43 7.87 -22.76
C LYS A 32 5.83 8.69 -21.51
N ALA A 33 7.09 8.58 -21.10
CA ALA A 33 7.65 9.44 -20.06
C ALA A 33 7.76 10.89 -20.54
N SER A 34 7.69 11.84 -19.62
CA SER A 34 7.90 13.26 -19.92
C SER A 34 8.78 13.90 -18.87
N ASP A 35 9.48 14.97 -19.24
CA ASP A 35 10.31 15.74 -18.32
C ASP A 35 9.52 16.82 -17.58
N ILE A 36 8.19 16.70 -17.52
CA ILE A 36 7.32 17.66 -16.83
C ILE A 36 7.25 17.25 -15.35
N PRO A 37 7.85 18.02 -14.43
CA PRO A 37 7.84 17.69 -13.01
C PRO A 37 6.43 17.88 -12.42
N ILE A 38 6.14 17.11 -11.37
CA ILE A 38 4.92 17.25 -10.55
C ILE A 38 5.24 18.06 -9.28
N ASP A 39 6.39 17.80 -8.69
CA ASP A 39 6.93 18.42 -7.49
C ASP A 39 7.76 19.67 -7.83
N THR A 40 7.13 20.67 -8.46
CA THR A 40 7.79 21.90 -8.93
C THR A 40 8.37 22.76 -7.82
N ASP A 41 7.90 22.59 -6.59
CA ASP A 41 8.34 23.39 -5.43
C ASP A 41 9.64 22.84 -4.80
N ALA A 42 10.12 21.68 -5.24
CA ALA A 42 11.36 21.09 -4.77
C ALA A 42 12.57 21.61 -5.56
N ASP A 43 13.69 21.89 -4.88
CA ASP A 43 14.97 22.30 -5.51
C ASP A 43 15.44 21.31 -6.60
N LYS A 44 15.07 20.04 -6.45
CA LYS A 44 15.30 18.99 -7.44
C LYS A 44 14.06 18.09 -7.52
N PRO A 45 13.24 18.22 -8.58
CA PRO A 45 12.07 17.36 -8.74
C PRO A 45 12.49 15.91 -8.97
N ILE A 46 11.74 14.98 -8.38
CA ILE A 46 11.94 13.53 -8.53
C ILE A 46 10.72 12.83 -9.12
N MET A 47 9.58 13.54 -9.24
CA MET A 47 8.34 13.00 -9.80
C MET A 47 8.00 13.68 -11.12
N TYR A 48 7.67 12.87 -12.13
CA TYR A 48 7.41 13.35 -13.48
C TYR A 48 6.10 12.81 -14.02
N LYS A 49 5.43 13.62 -14.85
CA LYS A 49 4.18 13.21 -15.50
C LYS A 49 4.43 12.18 -16.59
N LEU A 50 3.46 11.29 -16.79
CA LEU A 50 3.36 10.45 -17.98
C LEU A 50 2.40 11.09 -18.97
N ASN A 51 2.75 11.01 -20.25
CA ASN A 51 1.95 11.55 -21.35
C ASN A 51 1.48 10.44 -22.28
N LEU A 52 0.47 10.75 -23.09
CA LEU A 52 0.04 9.93 -24.21
C LEU A 52 0.64 10.46 -25.51
N THR A 53 1.09 9.58 -26.38
CA THR A 53 1.61 9.93 -27.72
C THR A 53 1.06 8.99 -28.79
N SER A 54 0.89 9.49 -30.02
CA SER A 54 0.56 8.65 -31.18
C SER A 54 1.76 7.85 -31.68
N PHE A 55 2.99 8.22 -31.30
CA PHE A 55 4.22 7.55 -31.74
C PHE A 55 4.60 6.40 -30.80
N LYS A 56 4.74 5.19 -31.36
CA LYS A 56 5.18 4.01 -30.61
C LYS A 56 6.71 3.96 -30.55
N ASP A 57 7.29 4.24 -29.39
CA ASP A 57 8.74 4.47 -29.25
C ASP A 57 9.63 3.23 -29.06
N ASN A 58 9.18 2.03 -28.70
CA ASN A 58 10.05 0.88 -28.34
C ASN A 58 11.14 1.05 -27.23
N LYS A 59 11.71 2.23 -26.95
CA LYS A 59 12.69 2.40 -25.84
C LYS A 59 12.03 2.44 -24.47
N GLU A 60 10.77 2.88 -24.41
CA GLU A 60 9.99 2.94 -23.19
C GLU A 60 9.17 1.67 -23.03
N VAL A 61 9.62 0.79 -22.13
CA VAL A 61 8.96 -0.46 -21.79
C VAL A 61 8.80 -0.57 -20.29
N PHE A 62 7.70 -1.17 -19.84
CA PHE A 62 7.37 -1.35 -18.44
C PHE A 62 7.50 -2.82 -18.07
N ALA A 63 8.17 -3.12 -16.97
CA ALA A 63 8.22 -4.47 -16.44
C ALA A 63 6.95 -4.78 -15.64
N ILE A 64 6.27 -5.88 -15.96
CA ILE A 64 5.25 -6.46 -15.09
C ILE A 64 5.93 -7.43 -14.14
N LEU A 65 6.08 -7.00 -12.88
CA LEU A 65 6.71 -7.81 -11.84
C LEU A 65 5.63 -8.45 -10.95
N PRO A 66 5.68 -9.78 -10.74
CA PRO A 66 4.77 -10.43 -9.82
C PRO A 66 5.07 -9.98 -8.38
N VAL A 67 4.02 -9.69 -7.62
CA VAL A 67 4.12 -9.39 -6.19
C VAL A 67 3.82 -10.66 -5.41
N PRO A 68 4.70 -11.06 -4.46
CA PRO A 68 4.43 -12.22 -3.61
C PRO A 68 3.13 -12.08 -2.81
N ALA A 69 2.36 -13.16 -2.69
CA ALA A 69 1.06 -13.14 -2.02
C ALA A 69 1.14 -12.73 -0.53
N ASN A 70 2.24 -13.01 0.15
CA ASN A 70 2.46 -12.57 1.53
C ASN A 70 2.62 -11.05 1.63
N VAL A 71 3.25 -10.40 0.64
CA VAL A 71 3.39 -8.93 0.62
C VAL A 71 2.03 -8.27 0.43
N VAL A 72 1.20 -8.82 -0.47
CA VAL A 72 -0.18 -8.33 -0.67
C VAL A 72 -1.02 -8.50 0.59
N ARG A 73 -0.93 -9.67 1.25
CA ARG A 73 -1.64 -9.92 2.52
C ARG A 73 -1.21 -8.96 3.62
N ASP A 74 0.10 -8.74 3.77
CA ASP A 74 0.66 -7.83 4.77
C ASP A 74 0.24 -6.37 4.49
N LEU A 75 0.12 -5.98 3.21
CA LEU A 75 -0.40 -4.70 2.77
C LEU A 75 -1.89 -4.53 3.11
N ASP A 76 -2.72 -5.52 2.76
CA ASP A 76 -4.15 -5.53 3.05
C ASP A 76 -4.40 -5.42 4.55
N PHE A 77 -3.66 -6.20 5.35
CA PHE A 77 -3.71 -6.15 6.81
C PHE A 77 -3.39 -4.75 7.36
N ALA A 78 -2.33 -4.09 6.87
CA ALA A 78 -1.98 -2.74 7.28
C ALA A 78 -3.10 -1.74 6.92
N SER A 79 -3.56 -1.77 5.67
CA SER A 79 -4.65 -0.91 5.18
C SER A 79 -5.92 -1.07 6.01
N ASP A 80 -6.34 -2.30 6.30
CA ASP A 80 -7.59 -2.56 7.01
C ASP A 80 -7.47 -2.26 8.50
N SER A 81 -6.31 -2.51 9.11
CA SER A 81 -6.02 -2.07 10.47
C SER A 81 -6.11 -0.56 10.61
N PHE A 82 -5.55 0.20 9.66
CA PHE A 82 -5.65 1.66 9.64
C PHE A 82 -7.11 2.15 9.56
N LYS A 83 -7.90 1.57 8.65
CA LYS A 83 -9.32 1.92 8.48
C LYS A 83 -10.11 1.62 9.76
N ALA A 84 -9.90 0.45 10.35
CA ALA A 84 -10.60 0.01 11.55
C ALA A 84 -10.26 0.89 12.77
N LEU A 85 -8.97 1.17 13.00
CA LEU A 85 -8.55 2.11 14.03
C LEU A 85 -9.13 3.52 13.78
N ARG A 86 -9.24 3.95 12.52
CA ARG A 86 -9.79 5.29 12.19
C ARG A 86 -11.27 5.37 12.55
N ALA A 87 -12.01 4.32 12.24
CA ALA A 87 -13.42 4.24 12.59
C ALA A 87 -13.62 4.30 14.11
N ILE A 88 -12.80 3.58 14.88
CA ILE A 88 -12.84 3.61 16.35
C ILE A 88 -12.49 5.01 16.90
N LEU A 89 -11.46 5.67 16.36
CA LEU A 89 -11.12 7.05 16.74
C LEU A 89 -12.26 8.02 16.47
N CYS A 90 -12.92 7.89 15.31
CA CYS A 90 -14.04 8.74 14.93
C CYS A 90 -15.19 8.61 15.94
N ILE A 91 -15.56 7.36 16.27
CA ILE A 91 -16.58 7.08 17.28
C ILE A 91 -16.19 7.67 18.63
N LEU A 92 -14.94 7.51 19.05
CA LEU A 92 -14.45 8.05 20.31
C LEU A 92 -14.52 9.59 20.34
N ASN A 93 -14.12 10.26 19.26
CA ASN A 93 -14.18 11.72 19.14
C ASN A 93 -15.62 12.25 19.13
N GLU A 94 -16.55 11.53 18.50
CA GLU A 94 -17.95 11.95 18.38
C GLU A 94 -18.76 11.70 19.65
N GLN A 95 -18.55 10.53 20.28
CA GLN A 95 -19.38 10.06 21.40
C GLN A 95 -18.71 10.26 22.76
N GLY A 96 -17.41 10.56 22.79
CA GLY A 96 -16.61 10.71 24.01
C GLY A 96 -16.33 9.39 24.75
N LYS A 97 -16.88 8.26 24.29
CA LYS A 97 -16.73 6.95 24.93
C LYS A 97 -16.83 5.82 23.91
N LEU A 98 -16.24 4.68 24.25
CA LEU A 98 -16.39 3.43 23.49
C LEU A 98 -17.32 2.47 24.23
N THR A 99 -18.07 1.68 23.46
CA THR A 99 -18.78 0.51 24.00
C THR A 99 -17.80 -0.61 24.31
N GLU A 100 -18.22 -1.59 25.11
CA GLU A 100 -17.39 -2.76 25.43
C GLU A 100 -16.96 -3.51 24.16
N THR A 101 -17.85 -3.65 23.17
CA THR A 101 -17.55 -4.28 21.88
C THR A 101 -16.50 -3.51 21.09
N GLN A 102 -16.57 -2.17 21.07
CA GLN A 102 -15.58 -1.33 20.40
C GLN A 102 -14.23 -1.39 21.11
N MET A 103 -14.23 -1.44 22.45
CA MET A 103 -13.01 -1.57 23.24
C MET A 103 -12.34 -2.94 23.00
N ARG A 104 -13.11 -4.04 22.97
CA ARG A 104 -12.60 -5.37 22.62
C ARG A 104 -12.02 -5.39 21.19
N SER A 105 -12.68 -4.72 20.25
CA SER A 105 -12.19 -4.61 18.87
C SER A 105 -10.88 -3.82 18.78
N LEU A 106 -10.76 -2.72 19.53
CA LEU A 106 -9.54 -1.94 19.61
C LEU A 106 -8.37 -2.77 20.16
N ILE A 107 -8.59 -3.47 21.29
CA ILE A 107 -7.59 -4.33 21.91
C ILE A 107 -7.15 -5.43 20.93
N PHE A 108 -8.11 -6.04 20.23
CA PHE A 108 -7.82 -7.06 19.23
C PHE A 108 -6.92 -6.51 18.12
N ILE A 109 -7.27 -5.38 17.49
CA ILE A 109 -6.48 -4.80 16.40
C ILE A 109 -5.07 -4.43 16.86
N LEU A 110 -4.94 -3.83 18.05
CA LEU A 110 -3.63 -3.49 18.61
C LEU A 110 -2.79 -4.74 18.88
N SER A 111 -3.42 -5.82 19.35
CA SER A 111 -2.73 -7.10 19.59
C SER A 111 -2.24 -7.71 18.27
N GLU A 112 -3.08 -7.73 17.24
CA GLU A 112 -2.71 -8.24 15.92
C GLU A 112 -1.59 -7.39 15.28
N LEU A 113 -1.58 -6.07 15.45
CA LEU A 113 -0.49 -5.21 14.98
C LEU A 113 0.85 -5.52 15.65
N VAL A 114 0.83 -5.82 16.95
CA VAL A 114 2.02 -6.24 17.69
C VAL A 114 2.49 -7.62 17.22
N MET A 115 1.57 -8.56 17.01
CA MET A 115 1.87 -9.89 16.44
C MET A 115 2.48 -9.79 15.05
N PHE A 116 1.89 -8.95 14.19
CA PHE A 116 2.36 -8.68 12.84
C PHE A 116 3.80 -8.17 12.82
N LEU A 117 4.12 -7.23 13.71
CA LEU A 117 5.48 -6.72 13.87
C LEU A 117 6.47 -7.78 14.36
N ASN A 118 6.04 -8.77 15.11
CA ASN A 118 6.91 -9.85 15.59
C ASN A 118 6.97 -11.05 14.64
N GLY A 119 6.39 -10.96 13.44
CA GLY A 119 6.38 -12.09 12.51
C GLY A 119 5.49 -13.26 12.97
N ASN A 120 4.35 -12.94 13.59
CA ASN A 120 3.36 -13.89 14.07
C ASN A 120 3.80 -14.79 15.25
N THR A 121 4.94 -14.50 15.89
CA THR A 121 5.25 -15.09 17.19
C THR A 121 4.53 -14.33 18.30
N ARG A 122 3.85 -15.07 19.19
CA ARG A 122 3.23 -14.47 20.38
C ARG A 122 4.31 -13.87 21.27
N LEU A 123 4.16 -12.60 21.62
CA LEU A 123 4.93 -12.04 22.72
C LEU A 123 4.54 -12.79 23.99
N THR A 124 5.42 -13.68 24.45
CA THR A 124 5.43 -14.01 25.88
C THR A 124 6.02 -12.81 26.60
N PHE A 125 5.50 -12.50 27.80
CA PHE A 125 5.97 -11.39 28.64
C PHE A 125 7.50 -11.43 28.91
N GLU A 126 8.17 -12.55 28.64
CA GLU A 126 9.61 -12.76 28.80
C GLU A 126 10.45 -12.46 27.56
N SER A 127 9.85 -12.15 26.41
CA SER A 127 10.58 -11.90 25.15
C SER A 127 11.20 -10.49 25.08
N THR A 128 12.03 -10.16 26.07
CA THR A 128 12.86 -8.95 26.12
C THR A 128 14.18 -9.12 25.37
N ASN A 129 14.28 -10.07 24.43
CA ASN A 129 15.51 -10.29 23.68
C ASN A 129 15.70 -9.18 22.62
N PRO A 130 16.70 -8.29 22.77
CA PRO A 130 16.95 -7.20 21.81
C PRO A 130 17.49 -7.71 20.45
N THR A 131 17.70 -9.01 20.30
CA THR A 131 18.27 -9.65 19.11
C THR A 131 17.27 -9.83 17.96
N ILE A 132 15.98 -9.47 18.12
CA ILE A 132 14.96 -9.53 17.06
C ILE A 132 15.23 -8.49 15.94
N GLN A 133 16.28 -7.67 16.06
CA GLN A 133 16.42 -6.43 15.30
C GLN A 133 16.86 -6.50 13.82
N ASN A 134 16.98 -7.64 13.13
CA ASN A 134 17.59 -7.61 11.79
C ASN A 134 17.09 -8.58 10.72
N GLU A 135 15.86 -9.09 10.83
CA GLU A 135 15.28 -9.83 9.69
C GLU A 135 14.66 -8.86 8.67
N ILE A 136 14.97 -9.06 7.38
CA ILE A 136 14.49 -8.23 6.26
C ILE A 136 12.96 -8.10 6.28
N GLY A 137 12.23 -9.15 6.66
CA GLY A 137 10.77 -9.12 6.76
C GLY A 137 10.23 -8.17 7.84
N LEU A 138 10.99 -7.89 8.90
CA LEU A 138 10.60 -6.93 9.92
C LEU A 138 10.70 -5.49 9.41
N ARG A 139 11.72 -5.19 8.59
CA ARG A 139 11.89 -3.87 7.99
C ARG A 139 10.76 -3.53 7.02
N ASP A 140 10.34 -4.48 6.19
CA ASP A 140 9.24 -4.28 5.25
C ASP A 140 7.91 -4.07 5.99
N ARG A 141 7.63 -4.83 7.05
CA ARG A 141 6.43 -4.64 7.89
C ARG A 141 6.44 -3.30 8.64
N GLN A 142 7.58 -2.91 9.21
CA GLN A 142 7.74 -1.60 9.83
C GLN A 142 7.52 -0.46 8.82
N LYS A 143 8.01 -0.63 7.59
CA LYS A 143 7.79 0.32 6.49
C LYS A 143 6.30 0.40 6.15
N LEU A 144 5.60 -0.73 6.02
CA LEU A 144 4.15 -0.76 5.78
C LEU A 144 3.38 0.02 6.85
N LEU A 145 3.67 -0.19 8.15
CA LEU A 145 2.97 0.54 9.21
C LEU A 145 3.22 2.05 9.19
N ARG A 146 4.41 2.46 8.75
CA ARG A 146 4.77 3.88 8.60
C ARG A 146 4.04 4.50 7.41
N GLU A 147 4.11 3.86 6.24
CA GLU A 147 3.51 4.38 5.01
C GLU A 147 1.98 4.42 5.06
N HIS A 148 1.35 3.53 5.83
CA HIS A 148 -0.10 3.52 6.06
C HIS A 148 -0.56 4.42 7.22
N ASN A 149 0.34 5.23 7.81
CA ASN A 149 0.04 6.15 8.91
C ASN A 149 -0.53 5.51 10.19
N ILE A 150 -0.34 4.20 10.37
CA ILE A 150 -0.85 3.47 11.54
C ILE A 150 -0.20 3.99 12.82
N ILE A 151 1.11 4.25 12.79
CA ILE A 151 1.85 4.77 13.95
C ILE A 151 1.32 6.16 14.36
N ALA A 152 1.07 7.03 13.38
CA ALA A 152 0.54 8.37 13.65
C ALA A 152 -0.87 8.31 14.27
N GLN A 153 -1.70 7.39 13.80
CA GLN A 153 -3.04 7.18 14.31
C GLN A 153 -3.07 6.60 15.73
N VAL A 154 -2.18 5.66 16.05
CA VAL A 154 -2.04 5.13 17.43
C VAL A 154 -1.63 6.26 18.38
N LYS A 155 -0.68 7.12 17.98
CA LYS A 155 -0.31 8.31 18.76
C LYS A 155 -1.49 9.24 18.99
N SER A 156 -2.34 9.44 17.97
CA SER A 156 -3.56 10.25 18.10
C SER A 156 -4.54 9.66 19.11
N HIS A 157 -4.75 8.35 19.13
CA HIS A 157 -5.60 7.69 20.13
C HIS A 157 -5.06 7.92 21.54
N ILE A 158 -3.76 7.68 21.76
CA ILE A 158 -3.12 7.88 23.07
C ILE A 158 -3.27 9.33 23.53
N THR A 159 -3.01 10.28 22.63
CA THR A 159 -3.12 11.72 22.93
C THR A 159 -4.53 12.10 23.34
N TYR A 160 -5.55 11.56 22.64
CA TYR A 160 -6.94 11.78 23.01
C TYR A 160 -7.23 11.29 24.44
N PHE A 161 -6.81 10.09 24.79
CA PHE A 161 -7.03 9.55 26.15
C PHE A 161 -6.29 10.34 27.23
N MET A 162 -5.05 10.77 26.97
CA MET A 162 -4.25 11.55 27.91
C MET A 162 -4.81 12.96 28.16
N ASN A 163 -5.44 13.57 27.15
CA ASN A 163 -6.04 14.91 27.26
C ASN A 163 -7.50 14.89 27.75
N SER A 164 -8.13 13.72 27.81
CA SER A 164 -9.52 13.55 28.27
C SER A 164 -9.61 13.06 29.73
N SER A 165 -8.45 12.91 30.41
CA SER A 165 -8.31 12.54 31.83
C SER A 165 -7.92 13.77 32.65
#